data_AF-A0A3A6FZ99-F1
#
_entry.id   AF-A0A3A6FZ99-F1
#
_cell.length_a   1.000
_cell.length_b   1.000
_cell.length_c   1.000
_cell.angle_alpha   90.00
_cell.angle_beta   90.00
_cell.angle_gamma   90.00
#
_symmetry.space_group_name_H-M   'P 1'
#
loop_
_entity.id
_entity.type
_entity.pdbx_description
1 polymer ?
#
loop_
_entity_poly.entity_id
_entity_poly.type
_entity_poly.pdbx_seq_one_letter_code
_entity_poly.pdbx_strand_id
1 'polypeptide(L)'
;MKIDAETLKKQVILHLPYVLFLLVFAKLGEAVRLAPGADASQKLLGLSEGFALAFQSMWPGAAMDWLIGFCGAAIMRLAVYLRGKDAKKYRKNVEYGSARWGNKADIAPFMDPNPENNIILTQSEGLMLNGRPKNPANARNKNVLVVGGSGSGKTRFFIKPNLMQMHSSYVVTDPKGTVLVECGKMLQRGTPKLDKDGKPVRNEKGKIIYESYKIRVFNTINFQKSMHFNPFAYIHSEKDILKIVTTLIANTKGEGKAGDDFWVSATRSQAVKSLRTVLVY
;
A
#
# COMPACT_ATOMS: atom_id res chain seq x y z
N MET A 1 -25.63 5.07 -25.67
CA MET A 1 -24.45 4.31 -25.19
C MET A 1 -23.23 4.84 -25.94
N LYS A 2 -22.44 5.75 -25.33
CA LYS A 2 -21.25 6.31 -26.00
C LYS A 2 -20.16 5.25 -25.98
N ILE A 3 -19.85 4.68 -27.13
CA ILE A 3 -18.75 3.71 -27.27
C ILE A 3 -17.45 4.51 -27.14
N ASP A 4 -16.72 4.29 -26.06
CA ASP A 4 -15.42 4.91 -25.80
C ASP A 4 -14.38 4.34 -26.79
N ALA A 5 -13.69 5.23 -27.51
CA ALA A 5 -12.76 4.87 -28.58
C ALA A 5 -11.62 3.98 -28.08
N GLU A 6 -11.18 4.14 -26.83
CA GLU A 6 -10.17 3.25 -26.24
C GLU A 6 -10.70 1.83 -26.02
N THR A 7 -11.94 1.69 -25.57
CA THR A 7 -12.56 0.37 -25.36
C THR A 7 -12.79 -0.36 -26.69
N LEU A 8 -13.20 0.35 -27.74
CA LEU A 8 -13.35 -0.21 -29.08
C LEU A 8 -11.99 -0.68 -29.63
N LYS A 9 -10.95 0.14 -29.51
CA LYS A 9 -9.59 -0.21 -29.96
C LYS A 9 -9.07 -1.46 -29.25
N LYS A 10 -9.29 -1.59 -27.93
CA LYS A 10 -8.91 -2.79 -27.15
C LYS A 10 -9.65 -4.04 -27.64
N GLN A 11 -10.95 -3.93 -27.93
CA GLN A 11 -11.74 -5.06 -28.44
C GLN A 11 -11.32 -5.48 -29.85
N VAL A 12 -11.05 -4.52 -30.74
CA VAL A 12 -10.57 -4.81 -32.11
C VAL A 12 -9.22 -5.54 -32.06
N ILE A 13 -8.27 -5.04 -31.27
CA ILE A 13 -6.94 -5.68 -31.12
C ILE A 13 -7.07 -7.10 -30.55
N LEU A 14 -8.00 -7.32 -29.61
CA LEU A 14 -8.21 -8.63 -29.01
C LEU A 14 -8.79 -9.66 -30.00
N HIS A 15 -9.69 -9.24 -30.89
CA HIS A 15 -10.39 -10.14 -31.81
C HIS A 15 -9.72 -10.32 -33.17
N LEU A 16 -8.90 -9.36 -33.60
CA LEU A 16 -8.22 -9.35 -34.90
C LEU A 16 -7.43 -10.65 -35.21
N PRO A 17 -6.64 -11.24 -34.28
CA PRO A 17 -5.91 -12.48 -34.57
C PRO A 17 -6.85 -13.66 -34.89
N TYR A 18 -8.03 -13.73 -34.28
CA TYR A 18 -8.99 -14.80 -34.53
C TYR A 18 -9.68 -14.65 -35.90
N VAL A 19 -9.87 -13.41 -36.36
CA VAL A 19 -10.35 -13.13 -37.72
C VAL A 19 -9.29 -13.55 -38.74
N LEU A 20 -8.00 -13.31 -38.46
CA LEU A 20 -6.91 -13.80 -39.32
C LEU A 20 -6.85 -15.33 -39.35
N PHE A 21 -6.94 -16.00 -38.19
CA PHE A 21 -7.02 -17.47 -38.16
C PHE A 21 -8.20 -18.00 -38.96
N LEU A 22 -9.37 -17.37 -38.84
CA LEU A 22 -10.55 -17.73 -39.62
C LEU A 22 -10.26 -17.69 -41.12
N LEU A 23 -9.66 -16.61 -41.62
CA LEU A 23 -9.30 -16.47 -43.04
C LEU A 23 -8.26 -17.50 -43.48
N VAL A 24 -7.25 -17.77 -42.65
CA VAL A 24 -6.24 -18.80 -42.95
C VAL A 24 -6.88 -20.18 -43.05
N PHE A 25 -7.69 -20.58 -42.06
CA PHE A 25 -8.35 -21.89 -42.09
C PHE A 25 -9.38 -22.00 -43.23
N ALA A 26 -10.06 -20.91 -43.57
CA ALA A 26 -10.95 -20.90 -44.73
C ALA A 26 -10.19 -21.05 -46.05
N LYS A 27 -9.02 -20.41 -46.19
CA LYS A 27 -8.15 -20.56 -47.37
C LYS A 27 -7.53 -21.95 -47.48
N LEU A 28 -7.24 -22.59 -46.35
CA LEU A 28 -6.82 -24.00 -46.33
C LEU A 28 -7.95 -24.92 -46.81
N GLY A 29 -9.19 -24.67 -46.40
CA GLY A 29 -10.36 -25.40 -46.91
C GLY A 29 -10.53 -25.23 -48.42
N GLU A 30 -10.39 -24.00 -48.92
CA GLU A 30 -10.47 -23.67 -50.34
C GLU A 30 -9.33 -24.32 -51.16
N ALA A 31 -8.10 -24.32 -50.64
CA ALA A 31 -6.97 -24.97 -51.29
C ALA A 31 -7.16 -26.48 -51.45
N VAL A 32 -7.69 -27.16 -50.44
CA VAL A 32 -8.01 -28.60 -50.49
C VAL A 32 -9.18 -28.90 -51.41
N ARG A 33 -10.12 -27.95 -51.55
CA ARG A 33 -11.25 -28.07 -52.47
C ARG A 33 -10.81 -27.90 -53.93
N LEU A 34 -9.89 -26.98 -54.22
CA LEU A 34 -9.38 -26.67 -55.56
C LEU A 34 -8.23 -27.56 -56.02
N ALA A 35 -7.62 -28.35 -55.12
CA ALA A 35 -6.58 -29.31 -55.48
C ALA A 35 -7.12 -30.41 -56.43
N PRO A 36 -6.40 -30.75 -57.51
CA PRO A 36 -6.81 -31.78 -58.45
C PRO A 36 -6.74 -33.18 -57.84
N GLY A 37 -7.72 -34.02 -58.16
CA GLY A 37 -7.80 -35.42 -57.69
C GLY A 37 -9.16 -35.77 -57.08
N ALA A 38 -9.62 -37.00 -57.31
CA ALA A 38 -10.86 -37.52 -56.72
C ALA A 38 -10.63 -38.10 -55.32
N ASP A 39 -9.44 -38.69 -55.10
CA ASP A 39 -9.05 -39.34 -53.86
C ASP A 39 -8.17 -38.44 -52.97
N ALA A 40 -8.18 -38.71 -51.66
CA ALA A 40 -7.43 -37.93 -50.67
C ALA A 40 -5.91 -37.91 -50.93
N SER A 41 -5.34 -39.01 -51.43
CA SER A 41 -3.92 -39.11 -51.79
C SER A 41 -3.56 -38.24 -52.99
N GLN A 42 -4.43 -38.18 -54.00
CA GLN A 42 -4.23 -37.36 -55.19
C GLN A 42 -4.35 -35.87 -54.87
N LYS A 43 -5.35 -35.49 -54.05
CA LYS A 43 -5.49 -34.10 -53.56
C LYS A 43 -4.31 -33.63 -52.74
N LEU A 44 -3.67 -34.53 -51.99
CA LEU A 44 -2.48 -34.22 -51.21
C LEU A 44 -1.26 -33.98 -52.11
N LEU A 45 -1.15 -34.71 -53.23
CA LEU A 45 -0.10 -34.50 -54.23
C LEU A 45 -0.31 -33.20 -55.04
N GLY A 46 -1.57 -32.84 -55.32
CA GLY A 46 -1.95 -31.60 -56.03
C GLY A 46 -2.14 -30.36 -55.14
N LEU A 47 -1.78 -30.46 -53.86
CA LEU A 47 -2.06 -29.43 -52.85
C LEU A 47 -1.38 -28.10 -53.19
N SER A 48 -0.17 -28.13 -53.75
CA SER A 48 0.59 -26.94 -54.16
C SER A 48 -0.15 -26.12 -55.22
N GLU A 49 -0.82 -26.78 -56.17
CA GLU A 49 -1.64 -26.14 -57.19
C GLU A 49 -2.94 -25.58 -56.59
N GLY A 50 -3.57 -26.33 -55.67
CA GLY A 50 -4.73 -25.86 -54.91
C GLY A 50 -4.44 -24.61 -54.08
N PHE A 51 -3.24 -24.51 -53.49
CA PHE A 51 -2.76 -23.32 -52.80
C PHE A 51 -2.56 -22.14 -53.76
N ALA A 52 -1.93 -22.35 -54.91
CA ALA A 52 -1.72 -21.30 -55.91
C ALA A 52 -3.06 -20.70 -56.37
N LEU A 53 -4.08 -21.53 -56.58
CA LEU A 53 -5.42 -21.09 -56.97
C LEU A 53 -6.19 -20.41 -55.83
N ALA A 54 -6.11 -20.93 -54.60
CA ALA A 54 -6.81 -20.36 -53.44
C ALA A 54 -6.31 -18.95 -53.06
N PHE A 55 -5.04 -18.63 -53.35
CA PHE A 55 -4.46 -17.31 -53.05
C PHE A 55 -4.60 -16.26 -54.17
N GLN A 56 -5.19 -16.62 -55.32
CA GLN A 56 -5.51 -15.64 -56.37
C GLN A 56 -6.67 -14.72 -55.96
N SER A 57 -7.59 -15.20 -55.13
CA SER A 57 -8.66 -14.40 -54.56
C SER A 57 -8.37 -14.08 -53.10
N MET A 58 -8.73 -12.88 -52.64
CA MET A 58 -8.59 -12.53 -51.22
C MET A 58 -9.64 -13.23 -50.34
N TRP A 59 -10.82 -13.53 -50.90
CA TRP A 59 -11.98 -14.02 -50.16
C TRP A 59 -12.32 -15.48 -50.56
N PRO A 60 -12.62 -16.37 -49.59
CA PRO A 60 -13.06 -17.73 -49.89
C PRO A 60 -14.41 -17.75 -50.60
N GLY A 61 -14.50 -18.51 -51.69
CA GLY A 61 -15.70 -18.53 -52.54
C GLY A 61 -16.87 -19.38 -52.04
N ALA A 62 -16.62 -20.47 -51.29
CA ALA A 62 -17.67 -21.42 -50.88
C ALA A 62 -18.05 -21.31 -49.40
N ALA A 63 -19.34 -21.51 -49.09
CA ALA A 63 -19.84 -21.52 -47.71
C ALA A 63 -19.18 -22.61 -46.83
N MET A 64 -18.79 -23.74 -47.42
CA MET A 64 -18.06 -24.81 -46.72
C MET A 64 -16.66 -24.36 -46.26
N ASP A 65 -15.99 -23.51 -47.05
CA ASP A 65 -14.65 -22.99 -46.72
C ASP A 65 -14.77 -22.04 -45.50
N TRP A 66 -15.82 -21.22 -45.45
CA TRP A 66 -16.13 -20.38 -44.29
C TRP A 66 -16.46 -21.20 -43.03
N LEU A 67 -17.20 -22.31 -43.14
CA LEU A 67 -17.47 -23.21 -42.01
C LEU A 67 -16.18 -23.81 -41.43
N ILE A 68 -15.26 -24.26 -42.30
CA ILE A 68 -13.93 -24.75 -41.89
C ILE A 68 -13.14 -23.63 -41.19
N GLY A 69 -13.21 -22.40 -41.72
CA GLY A 69 -12.65 -21.21 -41.09
C GLY A 69 -13.17 -20.95 -39.68
N PHE A 70 -14.50 -20.96 -39.49
CA PHE A 70 -15.14 -20.75 -38.19
C PHE A 70 -14.80 -21.86 -37.19
N CYS A 71 -14.81 -23.13 -37.62
CA CYS A 71 -14.40 -24.25 -36.78
C CYS A 71 -12.93 -24.13 -36.35
N GLY A 72 -12.02 -23.81 -37.27
CA GLY A 72 -10.60 -23.61 -36.97
C GLY A 72 -10.36 -22.46 -36.00
N ALA A 73 -11.02 -21.31 -36.22
CA ALA A 73 -10.94 -20.16 -35.32
C ALA A 73 -11.51 -20.46 -33.92
N ALA A 74 -12.59 -21.24 -33.83
CA ALA A 74 -13.18 -21.66 -32.57
C ALA A 74 -12.24 -22.59 -31.77
N ILE A 75 -11.61 -23.56 -32.43
CA ILE A 75 -10.61 -24.45 -31.82
C ILE A 75 -9.41 -23.64 -31.32
N MET A 76 -8.90 -22.69 -32.12
CA MET A 76 -7.80 -21.81 -31.70
C MET A 76 -8.18 -20.95 -30.50
N ARG A 77 -9.40 -20.38 -30.48
CA ARG A 77 -9.91 -19.60 -29.35
C ARG A 77 -10.04 -20.45 -28.09
N LEU A 78 -10.51 -21.69 -28.21
CA LEU A 78 -10.58 -22.63 -27.10
C LEU A 78 -9.19 -23.00 -26.57
N ALA A 79 -8.23 -23.29 -27.46
CA ALA A 79 -6.85 -23.61 -27.08
C ALA A 79 -6.17 -22.44 -26.33
N VAL A 80 -6.34 -21.20 -26.80
CA VAL A 80 -5.83 -20.00 -26.13
C VAL A 80 -6.52 -19.79 -24.78
N TYR A 81 -7.83 -20.02 -24.70
CA TYR A 81 -8.60 -19.90 -23.45
C TYR A 81 -8.12 -20.90 -22.38
N LEU A 82 -7.92 -22.16 -22.76
CA LEU A 82 -7.41 -23.20 -21.85
C LEU A 82 -5.98 -22.87 -21.38
N ARG A 83 -5.08 -22.49 -22.30
CA ARG A 83 -3.72 -22.04 -21.93
C ARG A 83 -3.71 -20.78 -21.06
N GLY A 84 -4.66 -19.87 -21.28
CA GLY A 84 -4.80 -18.64 -20.49
C GLY A 84 -5.23 -18.90 -19.04
N LYS A 85 -6.07 -19.92 -18.81
CA LYS A 85 -6.46 -20.34 -17.45
C LYS A 85 -5.30 -20.94 -16.65
N ASP A 86 -4.46 -21.71 -17.32
CA ASP A 86 -3.29 -22.36 -16.70
C ASP A 86 -2.04 -21.46 -16.69
N ALA A 87 -2.15 -20.21 -17.18
CA ALA A 87 -1.07 -19.24 -17.18
C ALA A 87 -0.76 -18.78 -15.75
N LYS A 88 0.13 -19.52 -15.08
CA LYS A 88 0.69 -19.13 -13.79
C LYS A 88 1.44 -17.79 -13.93
N LYS A 89 1.13 -16.85 -13.04
CA LYS A 89 1.77 -15.53 -12.99
C LYS A 89 3.14 -15.63 -12.33
N TYR A 90 4.17 -15.85 -13.14
CA TYR A 90 5.57 -15.84 -12.69
C TYR A 90 6.23 -14.49 -12.95
N ARG A 91 7.09 -14.05 -12.01
CA ARG A 91 8.04 -12.96 -12.25
C ARG A 91 9.36 -13.55 -12.74
N LYS A 92 9.44 -13.82 -14.05
CA LYS A 92 10.62 -14.39 -14.70
C LYS A 92 11.79 -13.40 -14.61
N ASN A 93 13.01 -13.88 -14.34
CA ASN A 93 14.24 -13.08 -14.22
C ASN A 93 14.27 -12.16 -12.98
N VAL A 94 13.56 -12.53 -11.91
CA VAL A 94 13.49 -11.82 -10.62
C VAL A 94 13.82 -12.78 -9.46
N GLU A 95 14.62 -13.80 -9.73
CA GLU A 95 14.95 -14.86 -8.77
C GLU A 95 15.75 -14.30 -7.58
N TYR A 96 16.55 -13.26 -7.83
CA TYR A 96 17.38 -12.57 -6.83
C TYR A 96 16.73 -11.31 -6.24
N GLY A 97 15.44 -11.08 -6.53
CA GLY A 97 14.67 -9.93 -6.06
C GLY A 97 14.59 -8.78 -7.07
N SER A 98 13.51 -7.99 -7.00
CA SER A 98 13.28 -6.80 -7.83
C SER A 98 13.54 -5.48 -7.08
N ALA A 99 14.24 -5.53 -5.95
CA ALA A 99 14.50 -4.34 -5.17
C ALA A 99 15.44 -3.42 -5.96
N ARG A 100 15.03 -2.16 -6.10
CA ARG A 100 15.83 -1.10 -6.70
C ARG A 100 15.69 0.16 -5.86
N TRP A 101 16.63 1.08 -6.03
CA TRP A 101 16.47 2.43 -5.50
C TRP A 101 15.21 3.08 -6.10
N GLY A 102 14.39 3.65 -5.23
CA GLY A 102 13.20 4.39 -5.61
C GLY A 102 13.57 5.77 -6.13
N ASN A 103 12.81 6.25 -7.10
CA ASN A 103 12.91 7.60 -7.64
C ASN A 103 11.76 8.47 -7.13
N LYS A 104 11.86 9.79 -7.29
CA LYS A 104 10.80 10.75 -6.92
C LYS A 104 9.43 10.40 -7.54
N ALA A 105 9.43 9.89 -8.77
CA ALA A 105 8.20 9.47 -9.45
C ALA A 105 7.54 8.25 -8.80
N ASP A 106 8.33 7.36 -8.17
CA ASP A 106 7.81 6.15 -7.52
C ASP A 106 7.08 6.50 -6.22
N ILE A 107 7.56 7.51 -5.48
CA ILE A 107 6.96 7.90 -4.19
C ILE A 107 5.79 8.88 -4.36
N ALA A 108 5.76 9.68 -5.43
CA ALA A 108 4.80 10.76 -5.64
C ALA A 108 3.33 10.37 -5.42
N PRO A 109 2.84 9.17 -5.84
CA PRO A 109 1.45 8.76 -5.59
C PRO A 109 1.13 8.54 -4.11
N PHE A 110 2.14 8.36 -3.27
CA PHE A 110 2.04 8.12 -1.83
C PHE A 110 2.24 9.40 -1.00
N MET A 111 2.51 10.54 -1.64
CA MET A 111 2.67 11.84 -1.01
C MET A 111 1.40 12.69 -1.15
N ASP A 112 1.11 13.47 -0.12
CA ASP A 112 0.12 14.54 -0.17
C ASP A 112 0.71 15.77 -0.90
N PRO A 113 -0.08 16.48 -1.72
CA PRO A 113 0.38 17.71 -2.36
C PRO A 113 0.84 18.79 -1.38
N ASN A 114 0.27 18.84 -0.17
CA ASN A 114 0.75 19.72 0.89
C ASN A 114 1.89 19.03 1.66
N PRO A 115 3.13 19.56 1.63
CA PRO A 115 4.27 18.98 2.33
C PRO A 115 4.04 18.78 3.85
N GLU A 116 3.25 19.65 4.49
CA GLU A 116 2.96 19.59 5.93
C GLU A 116 2.13 18.35 6.31
N ASN A 117 1.39 17.79 5.35
CA ASN A 117 0.58 16.59 5.54
C ASN A 117 1.35 15.29 5.25
N ASN A 118 2.69 15.36 5.17
CA ASN A 118 3.53 14.20 4.94
C ASN A 118 4.48 13.96 6.12
N ILE A 119 4.70 12.69 6.45
CA ILE A 119 5.85 12.27 7.25
C ILE A 119 7.11 12.51 6.41
N ILE A 120 8.06 13.26 6.96
CA ILE A 120 9.33 13.55 6.30
C ILE A 120 10.22 12.32 6.44
N LEU A 121 10.57 11.70 5.30
CA LEU A 121 11.50 10.57 5.25
C LEU A 121 12.87 11.00 4.74
N THR A 122 12.91 11.76 3.66
CA THR A 122 14.13 12.31 3.05
C THR A 122 13.87 13.75 2.58
N GLN A 123 14.80 14.32 1.79
CA GLN A 123 14.61 15.64 1.16
C GLN A 123 13.50 15.64 0.09
N SER A 124 13.24 14.51 -0.58
CA SER A 124 12.27 14.42 -1.68
C SER A 124 11.16 13.41 -1.47
N GLU A 125 11.38 12.41 -0.63
CA GLU A 125 10.42 11.36 -0.34
C GLU A 125 9.71 11.64 0.99
N GLY A 126 8.39 11.48 0.97
CA GLY A 126 7.55 11.55 2.17
C GLY A 126 6.40 10.56 2.08
N LEU A 127 5.66 10.44 3.18
CA LEU A 127 4.47 9.59 3.21
C LEU A 127 3.27 10.36 3.73
N MET A 128 2.18 10.35 2.96
CA MET A 128 0.97 11.06 3.35
C MET A 128 0.42 10.58 4.71
N LEU A 129 0.07 11.54 5.55
CA LEU A 129 -0.53 11.30 6.86
C LEU A 129 -2.02 10.99 6.76
N ASN A 130 -2.67 11.30 5.63
CA ASN A 130 -4.07 10.92 5.42
C ASN A 130 -4.23 9.39 5.37
N GLY A 131 -5.22 8.86 6.07
CA GLY A 131 -5.52 7.41 6.08
C GLY A 131 -6.30 6.93 4.86
N ARG A 132 -6.84 7.84 4.06
CA ARG A 132 -7.75 7.52 2.95
C ARG A 132 -7.36 8.29 1.68
N PRO A 133 -6.29 7.89 0.99
CA PRO A 133 -5.99 8.42 -0.34
C PRO A 133 -7.14 8.15 -1.32
N LYS A 134 -7.28 9.01 -2.34
CA LYS A 134 -8.27 8.83 -3.43
C LYS A 134 -8.17 7.45 -4.09
N ASN A 135 -6.96 6.94 -4.23
CA ASN A 135 -6.70 5.58 -4.66
C ASN A 135 -6.34 4.71 -3.42
N PRO A 136 -7.18 3.75 -3.02
CA PRO A 136 -6.90 2.87 -1.89
C PRO A 136 -5.58 2.08 -2.01
N ALA A 137 -5.10 1.81 -3.23
CA ALA A 137 -3.82 1.13 -3.45
C ALA A 137 -2.62 1.95 -2.96
N ASN A 138 -2.79 3.27 -2.78
CA ASN A 138 -1.76 4.16 -2.29
C ASN A 138 -1.76 4.29 -0.75
N ALA A 139 -2.67 3.62 -0.05
CA ALA A 139 -2.67 3.60 1.40
C ALA A 139 -1.50 2.74 1.90
N ARG A 140 -0.55 3.35 2.61
CA ARG A 140 0.62 2.66 3.19
C ARG A 140 0.61 2.71 4.70
N ASN A 141 1.33 1.76 5.29
CA ASN A 141 1.63 1.77 6.72
C ASN A 141 2.50 3.00 7.05
N LYS A 142 2.16 3.70 8.13
CA LYS A 142 2.79 4.94 8.57
C LYS A 142 3.81 4.75 9.67
N ASN A 143 3.96 3.51 10.16
CA ASN A 143 5.00 3.18 11.13
C ASN A 143 6.36 3.21 10.42
N VAL A 144 7.28 4.03 10.93
CA VAL A 144 8.63 4.19 10.39
C VAL A 144 9.64 3.62 11.38
N LEU A 145 10.47 2.69 10.92
CA LEU A 145 11.63 2.19 11.65
C LEU A 145 12.88 2.90 11.16
N VAL A 146 13.55 3.62 12.04
CA VAL A 146 14.81 4.32 11.73
C VAL A 146 15.97 3.60 12.41
N VAL A 147 16.81 2.94 11.59
CA VAL A 147 17.99 2.22 12.05
C VAL A 147 19.24 3.07 11.80
N GLY A 148 20.11 3.16 12.79
CA GLY A 148 21.39 3.85 12.67
C GLY A 148 22.22 3.70 13.93
N GLY A 149 23.54 3.75 13.80
CA GLY A 149 24.47 3.67 14.93
C GLY A 149 24.33 4.82 15.93
N SER A 150 25.07 4.74 17.04
CA SER A 150 25.22 5.89 17.94
C SER A 150 25.85 7.06 17.19
N GLY A 151 25.42 8.29 17.45
CA GLY A 151 25.94 9.49 16.77
C GLY A 151 25.45 9.71 15.33
N SER A 152 24.69 8.78 14.73
CA SER A 152 24.21 8.91 13.33
C SER A 152 23.17 10.02 13.11
N GLY A 153 22.80 10.77 14.15
CA GLY A 153 21.90 11.91 14.05
C GLY A 153 20.41 11.56 13.94
N LYS A 154 19.96 10.34 14.30
CA LYS A 154 18.52 9.93 14.26
C LYS A 154 17.57 10.99 14.83
N THR A 155 17.90 11.53 16.01
CA THR A 155 17.09 12.58 16.65
C THR A 155 17.08 13.87 15.83
N ARG A 156 18.24 14.30 15.32
CA ARG A 156 18.39 15.57 14.59
C ARG A 156 17.77 15.53 13.19
N PHE A 157 17.95 14.43 12.47
CA PHE A 157 17.56 14.33 11.07
C PHE A 157 16.15 13.78 10.85
N PHE A 158 15.61 12.98 11.78
CA PHE A 158 14.28 12.39 11.63
C PHE A 158 13.28 12.89 12.67
N ILE A 159 13.59 12.75 13.96
CA ILE A 159 12.63 13.06 15.04
C ILE A 159 12.34 14.57 15.09
N LYS A 160 13.36 15.43 15.13
CA LYS A 160 13.18 16.88 15.23
C LYS A 160 12.39 17.46 14.04
N PRO A 161 12.73 17.19 12.76
CA PRO A 161 11.97 17.75 11.64
C PRO A 161 10.49 17.37 11.68
N ASN A 162 10.17 16.09 11.98
CA ASN A 162 8.79 15.63 12.08
C ASN A 162 8.04 16.25 13.30
N LEU A 163 8.72 16.55 14.40
CA LEU A 163 8.14 17.31 15.52
C LEU A 163 7.93 18.79 15.18
N MET A 164 8.85 19.38 14.42
CA MET A 164 8.80 20.78 13.99
C MET A 164 7.69 21.07 12.99
N GLN A 165 7.17 20.05 12.30
CA GLN A 165 5.96 20.17 11.49
C GLN A 165 4.71 20.51 12.32
N MET A 166 4.68 20.17 13.62
CA MET A 166 3.56 20.52 14.52
C MET A 166 2.18 20.13 13.94
N HIS A 167 2.10 18.97 13.29
CA HIS A 167 0.91 18.57 12.54
C HIS A 167 -0.12 17.80 13.38
N SER A 168 0.29 17.19 14.49
CA SER A 168 -0.56 16.34 15.33
C SER A 168 -0.12 16.33 16.80
N SER A 169 -0.83 15.55 17.62
CA SER A 169 -0.45 15.29 19.00
C SER A 169 0.71 14.31 19.08
N TYR A 170 1.74 14.65 19.84
CA TYR A 170 2.95 13.84 19.97
C TYR A 170 3.09 13.22 21.36
N VAL A 171 3.52 11.95 21.40
CA VAL A 171 4.04 11.29 22.59
C VAL A 171 5.48 10.90 22.29
N VAL A 172 6.43 11.45 23.04
CA VAL A 172 7.86 11.29 22.78
C VAL A 172 8.53 10.68 24.00
N THR A 173 9.21 9.55 23.79
CA THR A 173 10.15 9.02 24.77
C THR A 173 11.50 9.71 24.56
N ASP A 174 11.93 10.52 25.54
CA ASP A 174 13.16 11.31 25.46
C ASP A 174 14.13 10.93 26.59
N PRO A 175 14.89 9.82 26.45
CA PRO A 175 15.78 9.34 27.50
C PRO A 175 16.86 10.36 27.92
N LYS A 176 17.23 11.28 27.02
CA LYS A 176 18.26 12.30 27.27
C LYS A 176 17.68 13.65 27.71
N GLY A 177 16.36 13.83 27.62
CA GLY A 177 15.69 15.11 27.90
C GLY A 177 16.04 16.24 26.91
N THR A 178 16.73 15.95 25.81
CA THR A 178 17.21 16.95 24.86
C THR A 178 16.09 17.48 23.96
N VAL A 179 15.17 16.61 23.56
CA VAL A 179 14.10 16.98 22.61
C VAL A 179 13.18 18.02 23.22
N LEU A 180 12.83 17.87 24.49
CA LEU A 180 12.01 18.85 25.19
C LEU A 180 12.71 20.21 25.30
N VAL A 181 14.01 20.23 25.63
CA VAL A 181 14.77 21.49 25.79
C VAL A 181 14.89 22.22 24.45
N GLU A 182 15.12 21.48 23.36
CA GLU A 182 15.39 22.07 22.04
C GLU A 182 14.10 22.45 21.29
N CYS A 183 13.05 21.64 21.36
CA CYS A 183 11.79 21.87 20.63
C CYS A 183 10.66 22.42 21.50
N GLY A 184 10.77 22.37 22.84
CA GLY A 184 9.66 22.67 23.76
C GLY A 184 9.14 24.10 23.66
N LYS A 185 10.02 25.11 23.54
CA LYS A 185 9.60 26.51 23.36
C LYS A 185 8.83 26.72 22.05
N MET A 186 9.23 26.04 20.98
CA MET A 186 8.54 26.10 19.69
C MET A 186 7.15 25.44 19.80
N LEU A 187 7.05 24.27 20.42
CA LEU A 187 5.76 23.60 20.66
C LEU A 187 4.84 24.44 21.56
N GLN A 188 5.38 25.06 22.60
CA GLN A 188 4.63 25.95 23.49
C GLN A 188 4.09 27.18 22.76
N ARG A 189 4.82 27.70 21.75
CA ARG A 189 4.30 28.75 20.88
C ARG A 189 3.21 28.19 19.97
N GLY A 190 3.46 27.06 19.31
CA GLY A 190 2.54 26.41 18.38
C GLY A 190 2.56 26.99 16.98
N THR A 191 1.62 26.53 16.15
CA THR A 191 1.42 27.01 14.77
C THR A 191 0.50 28.22 14.74
N PRO A 192 0.62 29.13 13.75
CA PRO A 192 -0.37 30.18 13.54
C PRO A 192 -1.76 29.57 13.27
N LYS A 193 -2.80 30.11 13.91
CA LYS A 193 -4.17 29.74 13.60
C LYS A 193 -4.50 30.22 12.19
N LEU A 194 -4.92 29.31 11.32
CA LEU A 194 -5.27 29.63 9.94
C LEU A 194 -6.79 29.79 9.80
N ASP A 195 -7.21 30.74 8.96
CA ASP A 195 -8.61 30.88 8.53
C ASP A 195 -8.95 29.87 7.41
N LYS A 196 -10.21 29.82 6.96
CA LYS A 196 -10.68 28.96 5.86
C LYS A 196 -9.90 29.14 4.56
N ASP A 197 -9.32 30.32 4.35
CA ASP A 197 -8.49 30.65 3.19
C ASP A 197 -6.99 30.38 3.40
N GLY A 198 -6.60 29.75 4.51
CA GLY A 198 -5.21 29.42 4.83
C GLY A 198 -4.35 30.61 5.29
N LYS A 199 -4.97 31.76 5.62
CA LYS A 199 -4.27 32.96 6.10
C LYS A 199 -4.21 32.99 7.63
N PRO A 200 -3.10 33.46 8.24
CA PRO A 200 -3.01 33.58 9.70
C PRO A 200 -4.04 34.56 10.26
N VAL A 201 -4.83 34.10 11.22
CA VAL A 201 -5.82 34.91 11.93
C VAL A 201 -5.10 35.91 12.84
N ARG A 202 -5.53 37.17 12.78
CA ARG A 202 -5.02 38.25 13.62
C ARG A 202 -6.07 38.68 14.63
N ASN A 203 -5.63 39.09 15.81
CA ASN A 203 -6.49 39.73 16.79
C ASN A 203 -6.79 41.20 16.41
N GLU A 204 -7.65 41.86 17.18
CA GLU A 204 -8.00 43.28 17.04
C GLU A 204 -6.78 44.23 17.06
N LYS A 205 -5.67 43.78 17.66
CA LYS A 205 -4.40 44.52 17.76
C LYS A 205 -3.41 44.18 16.63
N GLY A 206 -3.84 43.41 15.62
CA GLY A 206 -3.02 43.02 14.47
C GLY A 206 -1.98 41.92 14.72
N LYS A 207 -1.95 41.30 15.91
CA LYS A 207 -1.03 40.20 16.24
C LYS A 207 -1.62 38.85 15.83
N ILE A 208 -0.77 37.99 15.26
CA ILE A 208 -1.14 36.62 14.86
C ILE A 208 -1.50 35.79 16.10
N ILE A 209 -2.61 35.07 16.01
CA ILE A 209 -3.07 34.10 17.01
C ILE A 209 -2.40 32.75 16.73
N TYR A 210 -1.90 32.08 17.77
CA TYR A 210 -1.22 30.79 17.65
C TYR A 210 -2.01 29.69 18.38
N GLU A 211 -1.92 28.46 17.87
CA GLU A 211 -2.47 27.24 18.45
C GLU A 211 -1.36 26.49 19.20
N SER A 212 -1.20 26.85 20.47
CA SER A 212 -0.14 26.34 21.33
C SER A 212 -0.38 24.90 21.78
N TYR A 213 0.70 24.11 21.90
CA TYR A 213 0.62 22.77 22.48
C TYR A 213 0.54 22.79 24.01
N LYS A 214 -0.31 21.92 24.56
CA LYS A 214 -0.28 21.58 25.98
C LYS A 214 0.80 20.54 26.24
N ILE A 215 1.98 21.00 26.64
CA ILE A 215 3.12 20.12 26.94
C ILE A 215 2.94 19.53 28.34
N ARG A 216 3.02 18.21 28.44
CA ARG A 216 3.07 17.45 29.71
C ARG A 216 4.33 16.61 29.72
N VAL A 217 5.04 16.62 30.84
CA VAL A 217 6.33 15.93 30.99
C VAL A 217 6.20 14.91 32.09
N PHE A 218 6.46 13.64 31.79
CA PHE A 218 6.58 12.60 32.80
C PHE A 218 8.05 12.32 33.05
N ASN A 219 8.59 12.91 34.12
CA ASN A 219 9.99 12.77 34.52
C ASN A 219 10.07 11.86 35.75
N THR A 220 10.80 10.74 35.61
CA THR A 220 11.01 9.74 36.67
C THR A 220 12.26 10.00 37.51
N ILE A 221 13.10 10.97 37.13
CA ILE A 221 14.33 11.36 37.85
C ILE A 221 14.04 12.56 38.74
N ASN A 222 13.49 13.64 38.16
CA ASN A 222 13.12 14.84 38.89
C ASN A 222 11.61 15.01 38.91
N PHE A 223 10.99 14.56 40.01
CA PHE A 223 9.54 14.63 40.20
C PHE A 223 8.99 16.05 40.27
N GLN A 224 9.77 17.05 40.69
CA GLN A 224 9.33 18.46 40.71
C GLN A 224 9.08 19.01 39.30
N LYS A 225 9.74 18.44 38.28
CA LYS A 225 9.57 18.80 36.86
C LYS A 225 8.62 17.85 36.12
N SER A 226 7.94 16.97 36.84
CA SER A 226 7.04 15.97 36.30
C SER A 226 5.58 16.41 36.44
N MET A 227 4.70 15.88 35.61
CA MET A 227 3.27 16.17 35.62
C MET A 227 2.50 15.51 36.78
N HIS A 228 3.21 14.89 37.74
CA HIS A 228 2.63 14.12 38.85
C HIS A 228 1.54 13.14 38.39
N PHE A 229 1.88 12.29 37.42
CA PHE A 229 0.95 11.33 36.84
C PHE A 229 0.44 10.35 37.91
N ASN A 230 -0.88 10.30 38.09
CA ASN A 230 -1.56 9.32 38.94
C ASN A 230 -2.32 8.30 38.06
N PRO A 231 -1.88 7.03 37.98
CA PRO A 231 -2.57 6.01 37.19
C PRO A 231 -3.95 5.65 37.75
N PHE A 232 -4.20 5.84 39.06
CA PHE A 232 -5.48 5.51 39.68
C PHE A 232 -6.61 6.43 39.23
N ALA A 233 -6.30 7.66 38.83
CA ALA A 233 -7.29 8.60 38.29
C ALA A 233 -7.92 8.13 36.96
N TYR A 234 -7.33 7.12 36.31
CA TYR A 234 -7.81 6.57 35.03
C TYR A 234 -8.54 5.23 35.19
N ILE A 235 -8.78 4.78 36.43
CA ILE A 235 -9.54 3.56 36.69
C ILE A 235 -11.01 3.94 36.84
N HIS A 236 -11.81 3.58 35.83
CA HIS A 236 -13.26 3.82 35.84
C HIS A 236 -14.06 2.51 35.85
N SER A 237 -13.38 1.38 35.62
CA SER A 237 -13.98 0.06 35.59
C SER A 237 -12.99 -1.01 36.07
N GLU A 238 -13.51 -2.17 36.47
CA GLU A 238 -12.67 -3.31 36.82
C GLU A 238 -11.75 -3.76 35.67
N LYS A 239 -12.14 -3.50 34.42
CA LYS A 239 -11.31 -3.80 33.24
C LYS A 239 -10.05 -2.93 33.21
N ASP A 240 -10.12 -1.70 33.72
CA ASP A 240 -8.96 -0.80 33.75
C ASP A 240 -7.95 -1.20 34.82
N ILE A 241 -8.42 -1.79 35.93
CA ILE A 241 -7.55 -2.44 36.92
C ILE A 241 -6.71 -3.52 36.25
N LEU A 242 -7.33 -4.39 35.44
CA LEU A 242 -6.62 -5.43 34.70
C LEU A 242 -5.60 -4.84 33.72
N LYS A 243 -5.94 -3.75 33.01
CA LYS A 243 -5.00 -3.08 32.08
C LYS A 243 -3.77 -2.55 32.81
N ILE A 244 -3.95 -1.87 33.95
CA ILE A 244 -2.83 -1.30 34.72
C ILE A 244 -1.95 -2.42 35.25
N VAL A 245 -2.53 -3.44 35.89
CA VAL A 245 -1.76 -4.56 36.44
C VAL A 245 -1.00 -5.29 35.33
N THR A 246 -1.64 -5.56 34.19
CA THR A 246 -0.97 -6.19 33.05
C THR A 246 0.14 -5.31 32.49
N THR A 247 -0.06 -3.99 32.40
CA THR A 247 0.96 -3.05 31.93
C THR A 247 2.16 -3.02 32.87
N LEU A 248 1.95 -2.98 34.19
CA LEU A 248 3.03 -3.02 35.18
C LEU A 248 3.84 -4.32 35.07
N ILE A 249 3.16 -5.46 35.05
CA ILE A 249 3.80 -6.78 34.96
C ILE A 249 4.56 -6.95 33.64
N ALA A 250 3.99 -6.50 32.52
CA ALA A 250 4.67 -6.59 31.22
C ALA A 250 5.97 -5.77 31.18
N ASN A 251 6.02 -4.63 31.89
CA ASN A 251 7.20 -3.77 31.94
C ASN A 251 8.21 -4.16 33.05
N THR A 252 7.88 -5.08 33.96
CA THR A 252 8.82 -5.61 34.96
C THR A 252 9.44 -6.95 34.57
N LYS A 253 8.94 -7.60 33.51
CA LYS A 253 9.63 -8.72 32.86
C LYS A 253 10.89 -8.17 32.17
N GLY A 254 12.06 -8.29 32.80
CA GLY A 254 13.34 -7.96 32.17
C GLY A 254 13.62 -8.79 30.92
N GLU A 255 14.71 -8.50 30.20
CA GLU A 255 15.09 -9.18 28.95
C GLU A 255 15.48 -10.68 29.09
N GLY A 256 15.35 -11.26 30.29
CA GLY A 256 15.60 -12.68 30.56
C GLY A 256 14.33 -13.54 30.44
N LYS A 257 14.51 -14.87 30.32
CA LYS A 257 13.40 -15.82 30.53
C LYS A 257 12.82 -15.56 31.91
N ALA A 258 11.60 -15.04 31.98
CA ALA A 258 10.89 -14.86 33.23
C ALA A 258 10.86 -16.20 33.97
N GLY A 259 11.32 -16.22 35.22
CA GLY A 259 11.05 -17.34 36.12
C GLY A 259 9.54 -17.57 36.23
N ASP A 260 9.16 -18.85 36.29
CA ASP A 260 7.82 -19.45 36.33
C ASP A 260 6.60 -18.53 36.20
N ASP A 261 5.77 -18.80 35.19
CA ASP A 261 4.46 -18.16 34.94
C ASP A 261 3.54 -18.14 36.18
N PHE A 262 3.76 -19.04 37.13
CA PHE A 262 3.06 -19.05 38.42
C PHE A 262 3.22 -17.72 39.17
N TRP A 263 4.44 -17.19 39.34
CA TRP A 263 4.67 -15.96 40.11
C TRP A 263 4.07 -14.74 39.42
N VAL A 264 4.08 -14.73 38.10
CA VAL A 264 3.44 -13.70 37.29
C VAL A 264 1.92 -13.73 37.49
N SER A 265 1.32 -14.92 37.47
CA SER A 265 -0.12 -15.12 37.67
C SER A 265 -0.56 -14.76 39.10
N ALA A 266 0.18 -15.22 40.11
CA ALA A 266 -0.09 -14.93 41.52
C ALA A 266 0.00 -13.42 41.80
N THR A 267 1.05 -12.76 41.31
CA THR A 267 1.23 -11.29 41.44
C THR A 267 0.08 -10.54 40.77
N ARG A 268 -0.34 -10.97 39.57
CA ARG A 268 -1.48 -10.38 38.86
C ARG A 268 -2.76 -10.50 39.69
N SER A 269 -3.05 -11.69 40.21
CA SER A 269 -4.25 -11.94 41.01
C SER A 269 -4.28 -11.09 42.27
N GLN A 270 -3.16 -11.04 43.01
CA GLN A 270 -3.04 -10.25 44.23
C GLN A 270 -3.20 -8.75 43.96
N ALA A 271 -2.53 -8.21 42.93
CA ALA A 271 -2.61 -6.80 42.57
C ALA A 271 -4.01 -6.38 42.10
N VAL A 272 -4.72 -7.24 41.36
CA VAL A 272 -6.11 -6.97 40.97
C VAL A 272 -7.01 -6.94 42.20
N LYS A 273 -6.83 -7.90 43.13
CA LYS A 273 -7.64 -7.96 44.35
C LYS A 273 -7.42 -6.74 45.22
N SER A 274 -6.16 -6.33 45.45
CA SER A 274 -5.84 -5.15 46.26
C SER A 274 -6.41 -3.86 45.66
N LEU A 275 -6.29 -3.67 44.34
CA LEU A 275 -6.80 -2.47 43.68
C LEU A 275 -8.33 -2.41 43.65
N ARG A 276 -9.02 -3.55 43.55
CA ARG A 276 -10.47 -3.61 43.73
C ARG A 276 -10.86 -3.17 45.14
N THR A 277 -10.16 -3.65 46.16
CA THR A 277 -10.47 -3.29 47.56
C THR A 277 -10.26 -1.80 47.84
N VAL A 278 -9.23 -1.18 47.27
CA VAL A 278 -8.89 0.25 47.52
C VAL A 278 -9.75 1.24 46.73
N LEU A 279 -10.34 0.82 45.60
CA LEU A 279 -11.05 1.73 44.68
C LEU A 279 -12.57 1.56 44.70
N VAL A 280 -13.09 0.47 45.28
CA VAL A 280 -14.52 0.16 45.36
C VAL A 280 -15.10 0.49 46.75
N TYR A 281 -14.23 0.71 47.75
CA TYR A 281 -14.58 1.23 49.09
C TYR A 281 -13.93 2.60 49.28
#